data_AF-A0A550H822-F1
#
_entry.id   AF-A0A550H822-F1
#
_cell.length_a   1.000
_cell.length_b   1.000
_cell.length_c   1.000
_cell.angle_alpha   90.00
_cell.angle_beta   90.00
_cell.angle_gamma   90.00
#
_symmetry.space_group_name_H-M   'P 1'
#
loop_
_entity.id
_entity.type
_entity.pdbx_description
1 polymer ?
#
loop_
_entity_poly.entity_id
_entity_poly.type
_entity_poly.pdbx_seq_one_letter_code
_entity_poly.pdbx_strand_id
1 'polypeptide(L)'
;MNDKERYGSVIRRLQRRMKNYVENGPTPGATMSVVTSAGPLWMEGFGYRDLAKSGQVDTQTIFQIGSTTKLFTGLSFMLAVQEGLVSLDDKIIDRWPQFTINSRHGPREHEKITFRHLLSHRAGLPREPRIGGNFGNEDPYTFEDAVESIKECWMIAPVNDRYYYSNIGMDIVAYSLQYATGMTYPNWTKKKLGAPLGMTTLRYGSSEALKEDNVAIGTETGRHECEFGASEDYGCGDV
;
A
#
# COMPACT_ATOMS: atom_id res chain seq x y z
N MET A 1 -33.25 13.75 16.61
CA MET A 1 -33.02 12.50 15.85
C MET A 1 -31.57 12.14 16.05
N ASN A 2 -31.28 10.99 16.65
CA ASN A 2 -29.88 10.56 16.79
C ASN A 2 -29.33 10.12 15.43
N ASP A 3 -28.00 10.10 15.26
CA ASP A 3 -27.41 9.77 13.96
C ASP A 3 -27.77 8.35 13.48
N LYS A 4 -27.99 7.40 14.40
CA LYS A 4 -28.46 6.05 14.04
C LYS A 4 -29.85 6.05 13.42
N GLU A 5 -30.77 6.87 13.91
CA GLU A 5 -32.10 7.06 13.31
C GLU A 5 -32.00 7.75 11.95
N ARG A 6 -31.17 8.80 11.87
CA ARG A 6 -30.98 9.59 10.64
C ARG A 6 -30.41 8.75 9.50
N TYR A 7 -29.42 7.92 9.78
CA TYR A 7 -28.71 7.10 8.79
C TYR A 7 -29.23 5.66 8.70
N GLY A 8 -30.20 5.26 9.53
CA GLY A 8 -30.65 3.87 9.61
C GLY A 8 -31.21 3.31 8.29
N SER A 9 -31.88 4.13 7.48
CA SER A 9 -32.36 3.70 6.15
C SER A 9 -31.21 3.44 5.17
N VAL A 10 -30.17 4.27 5.22
CA VAL A 10 -28.95 4.13 4.42
C VAL A 10 -28.18 2.89 4.86
N ILE A 11 -27.96 2.70 6.16
CA ILE A 11 -27.27 1.53 6.72
C ILE A 11 -27.98 0.24 6.29
N ARG A 12 -29.31 0.15 6.46
CA ARG A 12 -30.07 -1.03 6.01
C ARG A 12 -29.97 -1.27 4.50
N ARG A 13 -29.89 -0.21 3.69
CA ARG A 13 -29.68 -0.34 2.25
C ARG A 13 -28.29 -0.87 1.94
N LEU A 14 -27.25 -0.37 2.60
CA LEU A 14 -25.87 -0.82 2.43
C LEU A 14 -25.70 -2.27 2.88
N GLN A 15 -26.23 -2.64 4.05
CA GLN A 15 -26.28 -4.02 4.55
C GLN A 15 -26.85 -4.98 3.50
N ARG A 16 -28.05 -4.68 2.97
CA ARG A 16 -28.67 -5.53 1.94
C ARG A 16 -27.84 -5.61 0.65
N ARG A 17 -27.21 -4.50 0.22
CA ARG A 17 -26.38 -4.49 -0.99
C ARG A 17 -25.10 -5.30 -0.80
N MET A 18 -24.41 -5.15 0.33
CA MET A 18 -23.20 -5.90 0.65
C MET A 18 -23.49 -7.39 0.79
N LYS A 19 -24.58 -7.75 1.49
CA LYS A 19 -25.02 -9.14 1.58
C LYS A 19 -25.28 -9.75 0.19
N ASN A 20 -26.05 -9.07 -0.66
CA ASN A 20 -26.31 -9.54 -2.02
C ASN A 20 -25.01 -9.63 -2.86
N TYR A 21 -24.14 -8.63 -2.76
CA TYR A 21 -22.87 -8.58 -3.49
C TYR A 21 -21.95 -9.75 -3.15
N VAL A 22 -21.89 -10.14 -1.88
CA VAL A 22 -21.07 -11.28 -1.43
C VAL A 22 -21.76 -12.62 -1.70
N GLU A 23 -23.08 -12.71 -1.57
CA GLU A 23 -23.82 -13.97 -1.82
C GLU A 23 -23.92 -14.33 -3.31
N ASN A 24 -24.01 -13.34 -4.19
CA ASN A 24 -24.24 -13.55 -5.63
C ASN A 24 -23.09 -13.08 -6.52
N GLY A 25 -22.07 -12.44 -5.93
CA GLY A 25 -20.91 -11.95 -6.64
C GLY A 25 -19.69 -12.85 -6.47
N PRO A 26 -18.58 -12.50 -7.13
CA PRO A 26 -17.35 -13.26 -7.01
C PRO A 26 -16.64 -13.07 -5.66
N THR A 27 -16.91 -12.00 -4.92
CA THR A 27 -16.17 -11.70 -3.68
C THR A 27 -16.58 -12.63 -2.53
N PRO A 28 -15.67 -13.46 -1.98
CA PRO A 28 -16.01 -14.44 -0.93
C PRO A 28 -16.45 -13.79 0.39
N GLY A 29 -15.84 -12.65 0.71
CA GLY A 29 -16.15 -11.88 1.90
C GLY A 29 -15.61 -10.46 1.87
N ALA A 30 -16.21 -9.59 2.66
CA ALA A 30 -15.88 -8.18 2.72
C ALA A 30 -16.30 -7.58 4.06
N THR A 31 -15.69 -6.46 4.45
CA THR A 31 -16.15 -5.62 5.56
C THR A 31 -16.65 -4.28 5.04
N MET A 32 -17.60 -3.68 5.75
CA MET A 32 -18.03 -2.32 5.49
C MET A 32 -18.24 -1.57 6.80
N SER A 33 -17.84 -0.30 6.81
CA SER A 33 -18.09 0.62 7.93
C SER A 33 -18.69 1.94 7.44
N VAL A 34 -19.52 2.54 8.29
CA VAL A 34 -20.02 3.90 8.15
C VAL A 34 -19.63 4.66 9.41
N VAL A 35 -18.82 5.70 9.23
CA VAL A 35 -18.26 6.52 10.30
C VAL A 35 -18.72 7.97 10.16
N THR A 36 -18.87 8.65 11.29
CA THR A 36 -19.12 10.10 11.37
C THR A 36 -18.05 10.75 12.25
N SER A 37 -18.10 12.07 12.39
CA SER A 37 -17.25 12.79 13.36
C SER A 37 -17.48 12.35 14.80
N ALA A 38 -18.64 11.81 15.14
CA ALA A 38 -18.95 11.26 16.46
C ALA A 38 -18.42 9.83 16.66
N GLY A 39 -17.92 9.19 15.60
CA GLY A 39 -17.40 7.82 15.61
C GLY A 39 -18.15 6.86 14.68
N PRO A 40 -17.89 5.54 14.80
CA PRO A 40 -18.52 4.52 13.97
C PRO A 40 -20.02 4.40 14.27
N LEU A 41 -20.84 4.54 13.22
CA LEU A 41 -22.28 4.29 13.30
C LEU A 41 -22.62 2.82 13.07
N TRP A 42 -21.85 2.17 12.19
CA TRP A 42 -22.04 0.78 11.78
C TRP A 42 -20.74 0.20 11.24
N MET A 43 -20.45 -1.05 11.58
CA MET A 43 -19.32 -1.85 11.10
C MET A 43 -19.80 -3.30 11.03
N GLU A 44 -19.58 -3.98 9.92
CA GLU A 44 -20.05 -5.36 9.72
C GLU A 44 -19.18 -6.10 8.72
N GLY A 45 -19.01 -7.39 8.96
CA GLY A 45 -18.40 -8.34 8.03
C GLY A 45 -19.45 -9.16 7.30
N PHE A 46 -19.14 -9.55 6.07
CA PHE A 46 -20.02 -10.29 5.17
C PHE A 46 -19.27 -11.45 4.54
N GLY A 47 -19.93 -12.60 4.42
CA GLY A 47 -19.38 -13.79 3.78
C GLY A 47 -18.28 -14.47 4.59
N TYR A 48 -17.30 -15.02 3.88
CA TYR A 48 -16.27 -15.89 4.44
C TYR A 48 -14.88 -15.39 4.08
N ARG A 49 -13.91 -15.75 4.93
CA ARG A 49 -12.50 -15.32 4.82
C ARG A 49 -11.77 -15.97 3.64
N ASP A 50 -12.29 -17.08 3.13
CA ASP A 50 -11.76 -17.81 1.98
C ASP A 50 -12.88 -18.55 1.23
N LEU A 51 -12.53 -19.20 0.12
CA LEU A 51 -13.46 -19.98 -0.70
C LEU A 51 -13.89 -21.29 -0.03
N ALA A 52 -13.05 -21.86 0.83
CA ALA A 52 -13.33 -23.06 1.61
C ALA A 52 -14.33 -22.81 2.76
N LYS A 53 -14.64 -21.55 3.06
CA LYS A 53 -15.52 -21.09 4.14
C LYS A 53 -14.98 -21.42 5.53
N SER A 54 -13.67 -21.30 5.74
CA SER A 54 -13.01 -21.63 7.02
C SER A 54 -13.43 -20.74 8.20
N GLY A 55 -14.06 -19.59 7.93
CA GLY A 55 -14.65 -18.72 8.95
C GLY A 55 -15.33 -17.51 8.34
N GLN A 56 -16.24 -16.91 9.10
CA GLN A 56 -16.94 -15.69 8.68
C GLN A 56 -16.00 -14.48 8.74
N VAL A 57 -16.20 -13.55 7.82
CA VAL A 57 -15.59 -12.22 7.94
C VAL A 57 -16.26 -11.46 9.07
N ASP A 58 -15.47 -10.84 9.94
CA ASP A 58 -15.92 -9.95 11.00
C ASP A 58 -15.16 -8.61 10.98
N THR A 59 -15.44 -7.73 11.94
CA THR A 59 -14.80 -6.41 12.02
C THR A 59 -13.32 -6.46 12.41
N GLN A 60 -12.82 -7.63 12.81
CA GLN A 60 -11.44 -7.86 13.22
C GLN A 60 -10.65 -8.62 12.14
N THR A 61 -11.30 -9.07 11.06
CA THR A 61 -10.64 -9.78 9.96
C THR A 61 -9.58 -8.89 9.31
N ILE A 62 -8.37 -9.42 9.17
CA ILE A 62 -7.22 -8.77 8.56
C ILE A 62 -7.29 -8.97 7.05
N PHE A 63 -7.22 -7.87 6.31
CA PHE A 63 -7.20 -7.85 4.84
C PHE A 63 -5.88 -7.26 4.34
N GLN A 64 -5.39 -7.77 3.21
CA GLN A 64 -4.37 -7.07 2.44
C GLN A 64 -5.00 -5.83 1.81
N ILE A 65 -4.61 -4.64 2.29
CA ILE A 65 -5.22 -3.36 1.87
C ILE A 65 -4.62 -2.78 0.58
N GLY A 66 -3.63 -3.47 0.00
CA GLY A 66 -3.01 -3.12 -1.28
C GLY A 66 -2.51 -1.67 -1.32
N SER A 67 -2.91 -0.94 -2.36
CA SER A 67 -2.47 0.44 -2.59
C SER A 67 -2.96 1.45 -1.55
N THR A 68 -3.91 1.08 -0.69
CA THR A 68 -4.28 1.90 0.48
C THR A 68 -3.10 2.11 1.43
N THR A 69 -2.13 1.18 1.44
CA THR A 69 -0.86 1.30 2.18
C THR A 69 -0.12 2.61 1.89
N LYS A 70 -0.25 3.18 0.68
CA LYS A 70 0.43 4.45 0.32
C LYS A 70 0.01 5.62 1.18
N LEU A 71 -1.23 5.63 1.68
CA LEU A 71 -1.69 6.62 2.65
C LEU A 71 -0.91 6.52 3.96
N PHE A 72 -0.64 5.30 4.44
CA PHE A 72 0.18 5.07 5.62
C PHE A 72 1.63 5.49 5.37
N THR A 73 2.21 5.14 4.22
CA THR A 73 3.57 5.59 3.85
C THR A 73 3.66 7.11 3.82
N GLY A 74 2.71 7.78 3.16
CA GLY A 74 2.68 9.23 3.06
C GLY A 74 2.52 9.91 4.42
N LEU A 75 1.58 9.44 5.26
CA LEU A 75 1.40 9.97 6.62
C LEU A 75 2.64 9.74 7.49
N SER A 76 3.23 8.54 7.46
CA SER A 76 4.46 8.22 8.19
C SER A 76 5.63 9.13 7.78
N PHE A 77 5.74 9.44 6.49
CA PHE A 77 6.75 10.37 6.00
C PHE A 77 6.46 11.80 6.44
N MET A 78 5.21 12.25 6.36
CA MET A 78 4.82 13.59 6.83
C MET A 78 5.03 13.79 8.33
N LEU A 79 4.91 12.74 9.15
CA LEU A 79 5.29 12.79 10.56
C LEU A 79 6.80 13.03 10.74
N ALA A 80 7.65 12.42 9.91
CA ALA A 80 9.09 12.70 9.93
C ALA A 80 9.42 14.11 9.42
N VAL A 81 8.67 14.63 8.43
CA VAL A 81 8.75 16.04 8.01
C VAL A 81 8.39 16.97 9.15
N GLN A 82 7.30 16.70 9.85
CA GLN A 82 6.85 17.49 11.00
C GLN A 82 7.89 17.48 12.14
N GLU A 83 8.61 16.38 12.32
CA GLU A 83 9.72 16.27 13.29
C GLU A 83 11.04 16.88 12.79
N GLY A 84 11.07 17.45 11.58
CA GLY A 84 12.25 18.11 11.01
C GLY A 84 13.37 17.13 10.58
N LEU A 85 13.07 15.84 10.45
CA LEU A 85 14.06 14.81 10.07
C LEU A 85 14.37 14.84 8.57
N VAL A 86 13.37 15.19 7.76
CA VAL A 86 13.42 15.26 6.29
C VAL A 86 12.56 16.41 5.77
N SER A 87 12.84 16.90 4.56
CA SER A 87 11.96 17.83 3.84
C SER A 87 11.34 17.17 2.61
N LEU A 88 10.17 17.65 2.19
CA LEU A 88 9.56 17.24 0.92
C LEU A 88 10.44 17.61 -0.29
N ASP A 89 11.24 18.66 -0.18
CA ASP A 89 12.09 19.17 -1.26
C ASP A 89 13.54 18.67 -1.17
N ASP A 90 13.87 17.84 -0.16
CA ASP A 90 15.15 17.13 -0.13
C ASP A 90 15.25 16.24 -1.38
N LYS A 91 16.42 16.26 -2.03
CA LYS A 91 16.70 15.32 -3.11
C LYS A 91 16.94 13.94 -2.50
N ILE A 92 16.52 12.89 -3.20
CA ILE A 92 16.72 11.52 -2.73
C ILE A 92 18.21 11.23 -2.54
N ILE A 93 19.04 11.68 -3.49
CA ILE A 93 20.49 11.48 -3.48
C ILE A 93 21.18 12.10 -2.26
N ASP A 94 20.58 13.09 -1.60
CA ASP A 94 21.14 13.68 -0.38
C ASP A 94 21.03 12.73 0.82
N ARG A 95 20.09 11.78 0.76
CA ARG A 95 19.83 10.77 1.82
C ARG A 95 20.25 9.36 1.42
N TRP A 96 20.22 9.07 0.13
CA TRP A 96 20.63 7.80 -0.46
C TRP A 96 21.60 8.07 -1.63
N PRO A 97 22.89 8.39 -1.35
CA PRO A 97 23.83 8.85 -2.38
C PRO A 97 24.11 7.86 -3.51
N GLN A 98 23.95 6.56 -3.25
CA GLN A 98 24.09 5.51 -4.26
C GLN A 98 22.83 5.28 -5.09
N PHE A 99 21.74 6.01 -4.84
CA PHE A 99 20.54 5.91 -5.64
C PHE A 99 20.81 6.30 -7.09
N THR A 100 20.51 5.38 -8.00
CA THR A 100 20.56 5.62 -9.44
C THR A 100 19.40 4.87 -10.11
N ILE A 101 19.03 5.34 -11.29
CA ILE A 101 18.12 4.67 -12.22
C ILE A 101 18.46 5.14 -13.63
N ASN A 102 18.35 4.26 -14.62
CA ASN A 102 18.69 4.57 -16.00
C ASN A 102 17.72 5.59 -16.59
N SER A 103 18.19 6.48 -17.47
CA SER A 103 17.33 7.46 -18.12
C SER A 103 17.77 7.77 -19.55
N ARG A 104 16.79 7.77 -20.46
CA ARG A 104 16.93 8.26 -21.84
C ARG A 104 16.65 9.75 -21.98
N HIS A 105 16.25 10.42 -20.91
CA HIS A 105 15.77 11.82 -20.92
C HIS A 105 16.85 12.84 -20.56
N GLY A 106 18.07 12.37 -20.28
CA GLY A 106 19.21 13.20 -19.95
C GLY A 106 20.12 12.50 -18.94
N PRO A 107 21.41 12.87 -18.88
CA PRO A 107 22.29 12.37 -17.83
C PRO A 107 21.79 12.89 -16.48
N ARG A 108 21.84 12.04 -15.45
CA ARG A 108 21.58 12.42 -14.05
C ARG A 108 20.16 12.94 -13.76
N GLU A 109 19.14 12.52 -14.53
CA GLU A 109 17.74 12.87 -14.21
C GLU A 109 17.33 12.42 -12.80
N HIS A 110 17.85 11.29 -12.32
CA HIS A 110 17.60 10.78 -10.97
C HIS A 110 18.03 11.76 -9.86
N GLU A 111 19.03 12.62 -10.10
CA GLU A 111 19.50 13.63 -9.14
C GLU A 111 18.50 14.78 -8.91
N LYS A 112 17.50 14.91 -9.78
CA LYS A 112 16.43 15.93 -9.65
C LYS A 112 15.25 15.44 -8.80
N ILE A 113 15.18 14.14 -8.51
CA ILE A 113 14.03 13.57 -7.83
C ILE A 113 14.05 13.98 -6.35
N THR A 114 12.91 14.51 -5.88
CA THR A 114 12.69 14.88 -4.48
C THR A 114 11.57 14.03 -3.90
N PHE A 115 11.43 14.03 -2.57
CA PHE A 115 10.31 13.32 -1.93
C PHE A 115 8.93 13.84 -2.36
N ARG A 116 8.81 15.13 -2.70
CA ARG A 116 7.60 15.71 -3.30
C ARG A 116 7.27 15.05 -4.63
N HIS A 117 8.27 14.82 -5.48
CA HIS A 117 8.08 14.13 -6.76
C HIS A 117 7.64 12.67 -6.55
N LEU A 118 8.24 11.96 -5.59
CA LEU A 118 7.85 10.59 -5.27
C LEU A 118 6.42 10.49 -4.74
N LEU A 119 6.10 11.25 -3.68
CA LEU A 119 4.79 11.23 -3.00
C LEU A 119 3.63 11.67 -3.90
N SER A 120 3.92 12.46 -4.93
CA SER A 120 2.93 12.91 -5.92
C SER A 120 2.94 12.10 -7.22
N HIS A 121 3.70 11.01 -7.29
CA HIS A 121 3.82 10.16 -8.48
C HIS A 121 4.27 10.94 -9.74
N ARG A 122 5.22 11.85 -9.57
CA ARG A 122 5.75 12.73 -10.62
C ARG A 122 7.26 12.58 -10.83
N ALA A 123 7.84 11.51 -10.30
CA ALA A 123 9.28 11.25 -10.44
C ALA A 123 9.67 10.66 -11.81
N GLY A 124 8.71 10.33 -12.68
CA GLY A 124 8.98 9.70 -13.98
C GLY A 124 9.44 8.24 -13.89
N LEU A 125 9.15 7.58 -12.76
CA LEU A 125 9.54 6.21 -12.47
C LEU A 125 8.56 5.20 -13.08
N PRO A 126 9.02 4.00 -13.45
CA PRO A 126 8.14 2.90 -13.83
C PRO A 126 7.27 2.46 -12.65
N ARG A 127 6.30 1.58 -12.92
CA ARG A 127 5.29 1.20 -11.93
C ARG A 127 5.87 0.28 -10.86
N GLU A 128 6.49 -0.83 -11.26
CA GLU A 128 6.97 -1.88 -10.37
C GLU A 128 8.49 -2.05 -10.48
N PRO A 129 9.17 -2.46 -9.38
CA PRO A 129 10.60 -2.82 -9.42
C PRO A 129 10.83 -4.09 -10.25
N ARG A 130 12.10 -4.38 -10.53
CA ARG A 130 12.52 -5.62 -11.22
C ARG A 130 12.09 -6.86 -10.44
N ILE A 131 12.24 -6.83 -9.12
CA ILE A 131 11.95 -7.95 -8.21
C ILE A 131 11.14 -7.45 -7.01
N GLY A 132 10.36 -8.33 -6.39
CA GLY A 132 9.57 -8.00 -5.19
C GLY A 132 8.41 -7.02 -5.46
N GLY A 133 8.02 -6.86 -6.72
CA GLY A 133 6.86 -6.05 -7.11
C GLY A 133 5.53 -6.76 -6.83
N ASN A 134 4.42 -6.02 -6.96
CA ASN A 134 3.09 -6.58 -6.67
C ASN A 134 2.62 -7.66 -7.66
N PHE A 135 3.32 -7.83 -8.78
CA PHE A 135 2.92 -8.70 -9.90
C PHE A 135 4.02 -9.69 -10.32
N GLY A 136 5.04 -9.93 -9.48
CA GLY A 136 6.12 -10.86 -9.84
C GLY A 136 7.12 -11.19 -8.74
N ASN A 137 7.69 -12.40 -8.88
CA ASN A 137 8.70 -13.11 -8.09
C ASN A 137 8.32 -13.49 -6.64
N GLU A 138 8.04 -14.78 -6.48
CA GLU A 138 7.86 -15.51 -5.21
C GLU A 138 9.18 -15.90 -4.53
N ASP A 139 10.32 -15.54 -5.12
CA ASP A 139 11.64 -15.76 -4.53
C ASP A 139 11.79 -14.94 -3.23
N PRO A 140 12.59 -15.43 -2.26
CA PRO A 140 12.75 -14.79 -0.95
C PRO A 140 13.62 -13.53 -1.05
N TYR A 141 13.09 -12.45 -1.62
CA TYR A 141 13.71 -11.14 -1.64
C TYR A 141 13.31 -10.33 -0.40
N THR A 142 14.28 -9.60 0.15
CA THR A 142 14.02 -8.59 1.18
C THR A 142 13.46 -7.31 0.55
N PHE A 143 12.93 -6.41 1.40
CA PHE A 143 12.51 -5.09 0.95
C PHE A 143 13.69 -4.30 0.37
N GLU A 144 14.86 -4.44 0.99
CA GLU A 144 16.12 -3.87 0.55
C GLU A 144 16.54 -4.40 -0.83
N ASP A 145 16.38 -5.70 -1.10
CA ASP A 145 16.66 -6.29 -2.42
C ASP A 145 15.76 -5.70 -3.50
N ALA A 146 14.45 -5.57 -3.22
CA ALA A 146 13.49 -4.96 -4.14
C ALA A 146 13.85 -3.50 -4.46
N VAL A 147 14.23 -2.71 -3.45
CA VAL A 147 14.64 -1.32 -3.60
C VAL A 147 15.97 -1.18 -4.35
N GLU A 148 16.95 -2.04 -4.06
CA GLU A 148 18.23 -2.05 -4.78
C GLU A 148 18.07 -2.43 -6.25
N SER A 149 17.08 -3.27 -6.59
CA SER A 149 16.80 -3.66 -7.98
C SER A 149 16.35 -2.49 -8.87
N ILE A 150 15.90 -1.37 -8.28
CA ILE A 150 15.43 -0.18 -9.00
C ILE A 150 16.54 0.41 -9.89
N LYS A 151 17.82 0.23 -9.53
CA LYS A 151 18.96 0.72 -10.33
C LYS A 151 19.05 0.07 -11.72
N GLU A 152 18.42 -1.08 -11.89
CA GLU A 152 18.37 -1.80 -13.16
C GLU A 152 17.23 -1.27 -14.06
N CYS A 153 16.30 -0.50 -13.49
CA CYS A 153 15.15 0.03 -14.20
C CYS A 153 15.49 1.24 -15.04
N TRP A 154 14.54 1.60 -15.92
CA TRP A 154 14.60 2.81 -16.73
C TRP A 154 13.45 3.76 -16.39
N MET A 155 13.78 5.04 -16.28
CA MET A 155 12.79 6.11 -16.21
C MET A 155 11.93 6.12 -17.48
N ILE A 156 10.63 6.31 -17.29
CA ILE A 156 9.63 6.34 -18.38
C ILE A 156 9.30 7.77 -18.81
N ALA A 157 9.69 8.77 -18.02
CA ALA A 157 9.51 10.18 -18.32
C ALA A 157 10.52 11.05 -17.56
N PRO A 158 10.74 12.33 -17.98
CA PRO A 158 11.47 13.29 -17.18
C PRO A 158 10.80 13.56 -15.82
N VAL A 159 11.59 13.99 -14.84
CA VAL A 159 11.08 14.39 -13.52
C VAL A 159 10.10 15.57 -13.67
N ASN A 160 8.94 15.44 -13.03
CA ASN A 160 7.84 16.41 -13.00
C ASN A 160 7.17 16.71 -14.37
N ASP A 161 7.31 15.85 -15.37
CA ASP A 161 6.59 15.99 -16.64
C ASP A 161 5.07 15.88 -16.43
N ARG A 162 4.61 14.76 -15.88
CA ARG A 162 3.21 14.51 -15.51
C ARG A 162 3.10 13.40 -14.45
N TYR A 163 1.86 13.07 -14.08
CA TYR A 163 1.56 11.98 -13.17
C TYR A 163 1.79 10.62 -13.82
N TYR A 164 2.57 9.77 -13.16
CA TYR A 164 2.79 8.36 -13.45
C TYR A 164 2.77 7.55 -12.16
N TYR A 165 1.71 6.75 -11.97
CA TYR A 165 1.56 5.93 -10.78
C TYR A 165 2.73 4.95 -10.64
N SER A 166 3.36 4.94 -9.47
CA SER A 166 4.60 4.18 -9.24
C SER A 166 4.65 3.65 -7.80
N ASN A 167 4.78 2.33 -7.67
CA ASN A 167 5.06 1.68 -6.39
C ASN A 167 6.51 1.90 -5.99
N ILE A 168 7.44 1.78 -6.94
CA ILE A 168 8.86 2.14 -6.77
C ILE A 168 8.98 3.49 -6.05
N GLY A 169 8.23 4.51 -6.50
CA GLY A 169 8.28 5.82 -5.88
C GLY A 169 7.94 5.80 -4.39
N MET A 170 6.95 5.00 -3.99
CA MET A 170 6.54 4.86 -2.60
C MET A 170 7.48 3.96 -1.79
N ASP A 171 8.10 2.96 -2.42
CA ASP A 171 9.12 2.12 -1.79
C ASP A 171 10.37 2.93 -1.48
N ILE A 172 10.79 3.83 -2.38
CA ILE A 172 11.91 4.75 -2.10
C ILE A 172 11.58 5.69 -0.93
N VAL A 173 10.34 6.18 -0.83
CA VAL A 173 9.90 6.99 0.34
C VAL A 173 10.02 6.18 1.63
N ALA A 174 9.48 4.95 1.65
CA ALA A 174 9.54 4.07 2.81
C ALA A 174 10.97 3.72 3.20
N TYR A 175 11.83 3.42 2.21
CA TYR A 175 13.24 3.12 2.41
C TYR A 175 14.03 4.31 2.97
N SER A 176 13.81 5.50 2.42
CA SER A 176 14.47 6.73 2.87
C SER A 176 14.10 7.11 4.30
N LEU A 177 12.86 6.78 4.72
CA LEU A 177 12.42 6.97 6.09
C LEU A 177 13.23 6.13 7.08
N GLN A 178 13.73 4.96 6.67
CA GLN A 178 14.56 4.12 7.52
C GLN A 178 15.87 4.81 7.88
N TYR A 179 16.52 5.45 6.90
CA TYR A 179 17.75 6.21 7.10
C TYR A 179 17.53 7.47 7.95
N ALA A 180 16.45 8.20 7.66
CA ALA A 180 16.15 9.43 8.40
C ALA A 180 15.86 9.20 9.88
N THR A 181 15.33 8.03 10.23
CA THR A 181 14.81 7.74 11.58
C THR A 181 15.63 6.72 12.36
N GLY A 182 16.49 5.95 11.69
CA GLY A 182 17.19 4.80 12.28
C GLY A 182 16.27 3.61 12.62
N MET A 183 15.00 3.64 12.19
CA MET A 183 14.01 2.59 12.42
C MET A 183 13.54 1.98 11.11
N THR A 184 13.26 0.68 11.07
CA THR A 184 12.61 0.10 9.88
C THR A 184 11.26 0.77 9.62
N TYR A 185 10.84 0.85 8.36
CA TYR A 185 9.58 1.49 7.97
C TYR A 185 8.36 0.91 8.72
N PRO A 186 8.22 -0.43 8.87
CA PRO A 186 7.17 -1.01 9.69
C PRO A 186 7.20 -0.53 11.15
N ASN A 187 8.38 -0.48 11.78
CA ASN A 187 8.51 -0.10 13.17
C ASN A 187 8.24 1.40 13.38
N TRP A 188 8.73 2.26 12.49
CA TRP A 188 8.42 3.68 12.50
C TRP A 188 6.92 3.91 12.40
N THR A 189 6.27 3.30 11.41
CA THR A 189 4.83 3.49 11.16
C THR A 189 3.99 2.95 12.32
N LYS A 190 4.30 1.75 12.83
CA LYS A 190 3.62 1.22 14.02
C LYS A 190 3.78 2.14 15.23
N LYS A 191 4.97 2.69 15.47
CA LYS A 191 5.24 3.57 16.62
C LYS A 191 4.59 4.94 16.50
N LYS A 192 4.71 5.59 15.35
CA LYS A 192 4.35 7.00 15.15
C LYS A 192 2.92 7.21 14.65
N LEU A 193 2.35 6.22 13.95
CA LEU A 193 1.00 6.28 13.41
C LEU A 193 0.09 5.24 14.06
N GLY A 194 0.50 3.96 14.06
CA GLY A 194 -0.34 2.86 14.53
C GLY A 194 -0.70 2.94 16.01
N ALA A 195 0.29 3.06 16.90
CA ALA A 195 0.10 3.06 18.35
C ALA A 195 -0.75 4.24 18.85
N PRO A 196 -0.53 5.51 18.42
CA PRO A 196 -1.39 6.62 18.79
C PRO A 196 -2.84 6.46 18.34
N LEU A 197 -3.09 5.73 17.23
CA LEU A 197 -4.41 5.45 16.69
C LEU A 197 -5.03 4.13 17.20
N GLY A 198 -4.33 3.41 18.09
CA GLY A 198 -4.81 2.12 18.62
C GLY A 198 -4.85 0.98 17.58
N MET A 199 -4.06 1.07 16.50
CA MET A 199 -4.04 0.08 15.42
C MET A 199 -3.17 -1.13 15.77
N THR A 200 -3.73 -2.10 16.48
CA THR A 200 -3.00 -3.30 16.98
C THR A 200 -2.84 -4.42 15.95
N THR A 201 -3.64 -4.40 14.88
CA THR A 201 -3.68 -5.44 13.83
C THR A 201 -2.86 -5.09 12.59
N LEU A 202 -2.08 -4.00 12.61
CA LEU A 202 -1.25 -3.62 11.47
C LEU A 202 -0.13 -4.65 11.25
N ARG A 203 -0.10 -5.27 10.07
CA ARG A 203 0.91 -6.26 9.63
C ARG A 203 1.58 -5.79 8.35
N TYR A 204 2.83 -6.22 8.14
CA TYR A 204 3.64 -5.89 6.96
C TYR A 204 4.16 -7.19 6.36
N GLY A 205 3.96 -7.36 5.06
CA GLY A 205 4.25 -8.60 4.36
C GLY A 205 3.19 -9.68 4.60
N SER A 206 2.89 -10.45 3.55
CA SER A 206 1.88 -11.51 3.60
C SER A 206 2.27 -12.66 4.53
N SER A 207 3.56 -13.01 4.60
CA SER A 207 4.06 -14.11 5.43
C SER A 207 3.86 -13.88 6.94
N GLU A 208 3.92 -12.63 7.40
CA GLU A 208 3.63 -12.29 8.79
C GLU A 208 2.12 -12.23 9.06
N ALA A 209 1.35 -11.68 8.11
CA ALA A 209 -0.10 -11.63 8.24
C ALA A 209 -0.72 -13.03 8.31
N LEU A 210 -0.30 -13.95 7.43
CA LEU A 210 -0.83 -15.32 7.34
C LEU A 210 -0.57 -16.20 8.58
N LYS A 211 0.19 -15.72 9.57
CA LYS A 211 0.33 -16.38 10.88
C LYS A 211 -0.86 -16.14 11.80
N GLU A 212 -1.72 -15.17 11.47
CA GLU A 212 -2.89 -14.83 12.27
C GLU A 212 -4.10 -15.70 11.87
N ASP A 213 -4.88 -16.13 12.87
CA ASP A 213 -6.06 -16.98 12.65
C ASP A 213 -7.25 -16.24 11.99
N ASN A 214 -7.18 -14.90 11.88
CA ASN A 214 -8.26 -14.06 11.36
C ASN A 214 -7.86 -13.25 10.12
N VAL A 215 -7.17 -13.88 9.17
CA VAL A 215 -6.82 -13.26 7.88
C VAL A 215 -7.76 -13.72 6.77
N ALA A 216 -8.14 -12.80 5.90
CA ALA A 216 -8.82 -13.15 4.66
C ALA A 216 -7.81 -13.56 3.58
N ILE A 217 -8.07 -14.67 2.90
CA ILE A 217 -7.25 -15.19 1.81
C ILE A 217 -7.64 -14.49 0.51
N GLY A 218 -6.64 -13.97 -0.21
CA GLY A 218 -6.85 -13.29 -1.49
C GLY A 218 -7.32 -14.25 -2.57
N THR A 219 -8.25 -13.81 -3.40
CA THR A 219 -8.79 -14.59 -4.52
C THR A 219 -8.69 -13.83 -5.84
N GLU A 220 -8.21 -14.49 -6.89
CA GLU A 220 -8.19 -13.94 -8.24
C GLU A 220 -9.57 -14.13 -8.90
N THR A 221 -10.15 -13.03 -9.38
CA THR A 221 -11.53 -12.94 -9.91
C THR A 221 -12.63 -13.47 -8.98
N GLY A 222 -12.31 -13.73 -7.70
CA GLY A 222 -13.23 -14.30 -6.72
C GLY A 222 -13.65 -15.75 -6.98
N ARG A 223 -12.91 -16.45 -7.85
CA ARG A 223 -13.21 -17.84 -8.23
C ARG A 223 -12.06 -18.79 -7.97
N HIS A 224 -10.85 -18.26 -7.88
CA HIS A 224 -9.63 -18.99 -7.57
C HIS A 224 -8.90 -18.26 -6.45
N GLU A 225 -8.18 -18.97 -5.60
CA GLU A 225 -7.24 -18.32 -4.68
C GLU A 225 -6.13 -17.66 -5.54
N CYS A 226 -5.63 -16.51 -5.10
CA CYS A 226 -4.59 -15.81 -5.84
C CYS A 226 -3.32 -16.66 -5.88
N GLU A 227 -3.00 -17.20 -7.06
CA GLU A 227 -1.64 -17.61 -7.42
C GLU A 227 -1.01 -16.39 -8.12
N PHE A 228 0.12 -15.88 -7.62
CA PHE A 228 0.73 -14.66 -8.16
C PHE A 228 1.44 -14.96 -9.49
N GLY A 229 0.71 -14.90 -10.61
CA GLY A 229 1.24 -15.01 -11.96
C GLY A 229 1.49 -13.64 -12.62
N ALA A 230 2.65 -13.47 -13.25
CA ALA A 230 3.05 -12.25 -13.94
C ALA A 230 2.16 -11.94 -15.15
N SER A 231 1.72 -10.68 -15.28
CA SER A 231 1.10 -10.14 -16.49
C SER A 231 1.94 -9.00 -17.06
N GLU A 232 1.98 -8.97 -18.39
CA GLU A 232 2.84 -8.14 -19.24
C GLU A 232 2.62 -6.62 -19.03
N ASP A 233 3.70 -5.83 -19.18
CA ASP A 233 3.78 -4.36 -19.28
C ASP A 233 3.67 -3.46 -18.02
N TYR A 234 3.81 -3.98 -16.80
CA TYR A 234 3.90 -3.15 -15.58
C TYR A 234 5.31 -3.05 -14.95
N GLY A 235 6.32 -3.62 -15.60
CA GLY A 235 7.64 -3.88 -15.02
C GLY A 235 8.59 -2.67 -14.93
N CYS A 236 9.88 -3.01 -14.82
CA CYS A 236 11.04 -2.15 -14.53
C CYS A 236 11.38 -1.13 -15.66
N GLY A 237 10.42 -0.81 -16.53
CA GLY A 237 10.61 0.11 -17.65
C GLY A 237 11.50 -0.45 -18.74
N ASP A 238 11.50 -1.77 -18.95
CA ASP A 238 12.37 -2.47 -19.90
C ASP A 238 12.31 -1.85 -21.31
N VAL A 239 13.42 -1.97 -22.03
CA VAL A 239 13.63 -1.39 -23.37
C VAL A 239 13.05 -2.28 -24.45
#